data_AF-A0A0G0LHL7-F1
#
_entry.id   AF-A0A0G0LHL7-F1
#
_cell.length_a   1.000
_cell.length_b   1.000
_cell.length_c   1.000
_cell.angle_alpha   90.00
_cell.angle_beta   90.00
_cell.angle_gamma   90.00
#
_symmetry.space_group_name_H-M   'P 1'
#
loop_
_entity.id
_entity.type
_entity.pdbx_description
1 polymer ?
#
loop_
_entity_poly.entity_id
_entity_poly.type
_entity_poly.pdbx_seq_one_letter_code
_entity_poly.pdbx_strand_id
1 'polypeptide(L)'
;MFSKIQKYQPMENILYFSLLFFCLFLPFQFALNPAPGFDLAIVRVFIPLLFAFWLFLRIKRKETLIINDRITKLIIAFLFLSLISTIFSQNYFWSLRKILFLFSIAPIYLISVSVFKDKNSFKLIAATLSIGATLLAIIGIIQFISQFIFGIDAVYAFLAKNITPFFIGNTFSKAVFAYPSWLVNSQGTTYMRAVAVFPDPHMLSYYFGLIIPWTIMLAINSKNKFGWFFYSAVILITADILTFTRGGYIALIAASITILPLVNKYTAIKIVCASSLLLVLFLAVPHNPVSNRLTSSFDVEEGSNQARLSNWQQAILIIKENPLGVGIGMYSLAVNPTADYRQPIYAHNAYLDIAAELGIPAAILFIAILLSAFSFFWKSARKEPFFIAGVASITVFSIHSLVESPLYSVHILPLFFIILAMASIAKKYERV
;
A
#
# COMPACT_ATOMS: atom_id res chain seq x y z
N MET A 1 -33.71 9.28 -24.38
CA MET A 1 -32.50 8.66 -23.78
C MET A 1 -31.44 9.71 -23.44
N PHE A 2 -31.12 10.64 -24.35
CA PHE A 2 -30.18 11.75 -24.13
C PHE A 2 -30.53 12.69 -22.95
N SER A 3 -31.82 13.02 -22.74
CA SER A 3 -32.26 13.89 -21.61
C SER A 3 -32.05 13.27 -20.22
N LYS A 4 -32.06 11.94 -20.10
CA LYS A 4 -31.77 11.24 -18.84
C LYS A 4 -30.27 11.23 -18.52
N ILE A 5 -29.39 11.24 -19.53
CA ILE A 5 -27.93 11.23 -19.35
C ILE A 5 -27.44 12.60 -18.84
N GLN A 6 -27.94 13.71 -19.42
CA GLN A 6 -27.61 15.06 -18.94
C GLN A 6 -28.06 15.33 -17.49
N LYS A 7 -29.20 14.74 -17.07
CA LYS A 7 -29.75 14.94 -15.71
C LYS A 7 -28.82 14.45 -14.59
N TYR A 8 -28.00 13.42 -14.85
CA TYR A 8 -27.13 12.81 -13.83
C TYR A 8 -25.64 13.17 -13.99
N GLN A 9 -25.28 13.91 -15.04
CA GLN A 9 -23.91 14.35 -15.29
C GLN A 9 -23.30 15.17 -14.13
N PRO A 10 -24.06 16.07 -13.44
CA PRO A 10 -23.55 16.73 -12.24
C PRO A 10 -23.20 15.75 -11.10
N MET A 11 -23.99 14.69 -10.93
CA MET A 11 -23.77 13.70 -9.87
C MET A 11 -22.59 12.76 -10.18
N GLU A 12 -22.33 12.46 -11.46
CA GLU A 12 -21.09 11.77 -11.85
C GLU A 12 -19.86 12.62 -11.59
N ASN A 13 -19.95 13.93 -11.84
CA ASN A 13 -18.87 14.86 -11.52
C ASN A 13 -18.62 14.89 -10.02
N ILE A 14 -19.66 14.89 -9.18
CA ILE A 14 -19.51 14.78 -7.72
C ILE A 14 -18.74 13.50 -7.35
N LEU A 15 -19.13 12.34 -7.86
CA LEU A 15 -18.43 11.07 -7.59
C LEU A 15 -16.95 11.14 -8.03
N TYR A 16 -16.70 11.70 -9.21
CA TYR A 16 -15.36 11.90 -9.76
C TYR A 16 -14.51 12.78 -8.84
N PHE A 17 -15.00 13.96 -8.46
CA PHE A 17 -14.30 14.89 -7.58
C PHE A 17 -14.13 14.33 -6.17
N SER A 18 -15.10 13.59 -5.64
CA SER A 18 -14.98 12.87 -4.36
C SER A 18 -13.85 11.85 -4.39
N LEU A 19 -13.67 11.10 -5.49
CA LEU A 19 -12.56 10.17 -5.62
C LEU A 19 -11.21 10.89 -5.75
N LEU A 20 -11.15 12.01 -6.47
CA LEU A 20 -9.92 12.83 -6.55
C LEU A 20 -9.53 13.40 -5.18
N PHE A 21 -10.51 13.93 -4.45
CA PHE A 21 -10.32 14.41 -3.08
C PHE A 21 -9.84 13.27 -2.18
N PHE A 22 -10.46 12.10 -2.26
CA PHE A 22 -10.03 10.91 -1.53
C PHE A 22 -8.58 10.54 -1.83
N CYS A 23 -8.18 10.52 -3.11
CA CYS A 23 -6.81 10.21 -3.51
C CYS A 23 -5.79 11.22 -2.95
N LEU A 24 -6.11 12.52 -2.99
CA LEU A 24 -5.28 13.57 -2.39
C LEU A 24 -5.16 13.41 -0.87
N PHE A 25 -6.27 13.09 -0.21
CA PHE A 25 -6.38 12.96 1.24
C PHE A 25 -5.91 11.59 1.75
N LEU A 26 -5.69 10.62 0.86
CA LEU A 26 -5.36 9.24 1.22
C LEU A 26 -4.23 9.09 2.24
N PRO A 27 -3.10 9.84 2.18
CA PRO A 27 -2.03 9.70 3.18
C PRO A 27 -2.33 10.30 4.56
N PHE A 28 -3.43 11.03 4.72
CA PHE A 28 -3.76 11.81 5.92
C PHE A 28 -4.96 11.22 6.68
N GLN A 29 -5.08 9.89 6.75
CA GLN A 29 -6.19 9.27 7.47
C GLN A 29 -6.08 9.51 8.97
N PHE A 30 -7.17 9.97 9.59
CA PHE A 30 -7.26 10.16 11.03
C PHE A 30 -8.29 9.22 11.67
N ALA A 31 -8.14 8.97 12.96
CA ALA A 31 -9.01 8.07 13.71
C ALA A 31 -10.14 8.84 14.40
N LEU A 32 -11.36 8.44 14.11
CA LEU A 32 -12.52 8.72 14.95
C LEU A 32 -12.42 7.78 16.16
N ASN A 33 -12.48 8.30 17.38
CA ASN A 33 -12.41 7.52 18.62
C ASN A 33 -13.81 7.47 19.26
N PRO A 34 -14.81 6.76 18.68
CA PRO A 34 -16.21 6.84 19.12
C PRO A 34 -16.46 6.23 20.50
N ALA A 35 -15.60 5.32 20.96
CA ALA A 35 -15.69 4.68 22.26
C ALA A 35 -14.30 4.26 22.75
N PRO A 36 -14.08 4.13 24.07
CA PRO A 36 -12.83 3.59 24.61
C PRO A 36 -12.49 2.23 24.00
N GLY A 37 -11.25 2.09 23.50
CA GLY A 37 -10.79 0.83 22.90
C GLY A 37 -11.16 0.64 21.42
N PHE A 38 -11.91 1.57 20.81
CA PHE A 38 -12.32 1.52 19.40
C PHE A 38 -11.75 2.70 18.62
N ASP A 39 -10.82 2.41 17.71
CA ASP A 39 -10.23 3.39 16.79
C ASP A 39 -10.80 3.14 15.39
N LEU A 40 -11.58 4.08 14.86
CA LEU A 40 -12.21 3.99 13.54
C LEU A 40 -11.60 5.00 12.58
N ALA A 41 -10.70 4.54 11.70
CA ALA A 41 -10.11 5.39 10.68
C ALA A 41 -11.19 5.99 9.74
N ILE A 42 -11.06 7.29 9.43
CA ILE A 42 -12.02 8.05 8.62
C ILE A 42 -12.26 7.42 7.24
N VAL A 43 -11.25 6.78 6.64
CA VAL A 43 -11.38 6.03 5.38
C VAL A 43 -12.50 4.98 5.43
N ARG A 44 -12.70 4.35 6.60
CA ARG A 44 -13.69 3.31 6.82
C ARG A 44 -15.11 3.86 7.03
N VAL A 45 -15.26 5.18 7.08
CA VAL A 45 -16.55 5.88 7.03
C VAL A 45 -16.76 6.49 5.65
N PHE A 46 -15.73 7.14 5.12
CA PHE A 46 -15.77 7.81 3.83
C PHE A 46 -16.05 6.84 2.66
N ILE A 47 -15.35 5.70 2.59
CA ILE A 47 -15.55 4.72 1.51
C ILE A 47 -16.97 4.15 1.51
N PRO A 48 -17.54 3.67 2.65
CA PRO A 48 -18.93 3.20 2.66
C PRO A 48 -19.96 4.26 2.28
N LEU A 49 -19.78 5.52 2.72
CA LEU A 49 -20.68 6.62 2.33
C LEU A 49 -20.59 6.90 0.83
N LEU A 50 -19.38 6.95 0.28
CA LEU A 50 -19.18 7.13 -1.15
C LEU A 50 -19.74 5.95 -1.95
N PHE A 51 -19.65 4.73 -1.42
CA PHE A 51 -20.19 3.53 -2.03
C PHE A 51 -21.72 3.53 -2.03
N ALA A 52 -22.36 3.94 -0.93
CA ALA A 52 -23.81 4.09 -0.87
C ALA A 52 -24.30 5.12 -1.91
N PHE A 53 -23.60 6.24 -2.04
CA PHE A 53 -23.89 7.25 -3.06
C PHE A 53 -23.72 6.70 -4.49
N TRP A 54 -22.60 6.01 -4.75
CA TRP A 54 -22.33 5.34 -6.02
C TRP A 54 -23.40 4.29 -6.36
N LEU A 55 -23.79 3.47 -5.40
CA LEU A 55 -24.79 2.40 -5.56
C LEU A 55 -26.16 3.00 -5.90
N PHE A 56 -26.57 4.06 -5.19
CA PHE A 56 -27.79 4.80 -5.47
C PHE A 56 -27.81 5.31 -6.92
N LEU A 57 -26.71 5.92 -7.39
CA LEU A 57 -26.60 6.41 -8.76
C LEU A 57 -26.74 5.28 -9.80
N ARG A 58 -26.06 4.16 -9.58
CA ARG A 58 -26.08 3.00 -10.49
C ARG A 58 -27.48 2.38 -10.57
N ILE A 59 -28.12 2.15 -9.43
CA ILE A 59 -29.49 1.60 -9.36
C ILE A 59 -30.48 2.52 -10.08
N LYS A 60 -30.43 3.83 -9.78
CA LYS A 60 -31.33 4.83 -10.39
C LYS A 60 -31.19 4.90 -11.91
N ARG A 61 -30.01 4.59 -12.44
CA ARG A 61 -29.69 4.58 -13.87
C ARG A 61 -29.84 3.22 -14.54
N LYS A 62 -30.15 2.17 -13.77
CA LYS A 62 -30.20 0.77 -14.25
C LYS A 62 -28.88 0.33 -14.91
N GLU A 63 -27.76 0.79 -14.35
CA GLU A 63 -26.43 0.41 -14.82
C GLU A 63 -25.93 -0.83 -14.09
N THR A 64 -25.06 -1.60 -14.75
CA THR A 64 -24.42 -2.74 -14.11
C THR A 64 -23.53 -2.29 -12.96
N LEU A 65 -23.61 -3.02 -11.85
CA LEU A 65 -22.80 -2.75 -10.64
C LEU A 65 -21.39 -3.32 -10.77
N ILE A 66 -21.26 -4.46 -11.45
CA ILE A 66 -20.04 -5.25 -11.50
C ILE A 66 -19.56 -5.30 -12.94
N ILE A 67 -18.27 -4.99 -13.15
CA ILE A 67 -17.63 -5.21 -14.44
C ILE A 67 -17.26 -6.69 -14.56
N ASN A 68 -17.63 -7.30 -15.69
CA ASN A 68 -17.31 -8.68 -15.98
C ASN A 68 -15.88 -8.82 -16.50
N ASP A 69 -14.89 -8.76 -15.60
CA ASP A 69 -13.49 -8.99 -15.91
C ASP A 69 -12.81 -9.94 -14.91
N ARG A 70 -11.63 -10.44 -15.29
CA ARG A 70 -10.89 -11.43 -14.51
C ARG A 70 -10.52 -10.92 -13.12
N ILE A 71 -10.07 -9.67 -13.00
CA ILE A 71 -9.64 -9.10 -11.70
C ILE A 71 -10.86 -8.96 -10.79
N THR A 72 -11.98 -8.42 -11.29
CA THR A 72 -13.21 -8.29 -10.49
C THR A 72 -13.71 -9.64 -9.96
N LYS A 73 -13.73 -10.69 -10.81
CA LYS A 73 -14.12 -12.04 -10.38
C LYS A 73 -13.21 -12.60 -9.30
N LEU A 74 -11.91 -12.43 -9.45
CA LEU A 74 -10.93 -12.90 -8.48
C LEU A 74 -11.04 -12.16 -7.14
N ILE A 75 -11.27 -10.84 -7.16
CA ILE A 75 -11.50 -10.05 -5.94
C ILE A 75 -12.77 -10.54 -5.23
N ILE A 76 -13.89 -10.72 -5.95
CA ILE A 76 -15.14 -11.23 -5.37
C ILE A 76 -14.93 -12.61 -4.75
N ALA A 77 -14.24 -13.51 -5.45
CA ALA A 77 -13.93 -14.85 -4.95
C ALA A 77 -13.02 -14.79 -3.70
N PHE A 78 -12.01 -13.91 -3.69
CA PHE A 78 -11.13 -13.72 -2.54
C PHE A 78 -11.89 -13.17 -1.31
N LEU A 79 -12.75 -12.17 -1.51
CA LEU A 79 -13.61 -11.62 -0.44
C LEU A 79 -14.59 -12.67 0.08
N PHE A 80 -15.14 -13.51 -0.80
CA PHE A 80 -16.00 -14.62 -0.42
C PHE A 80 -15.28 -15.67 0.42
N LEU A 81 -14.07 -16.09 0.02
CA LEU A 81 -13.24 -17.00 0.83
C LEU A 81 -12.83 -16.36 2.16
N SER A 82 -12.56 -15.06 2.17
CA SER A 82 -12.29 -14.31 3.41
C SER A 82 -13.47 -14.40 4.38
N LEU A 83 -14.70 -14.32 3.87
CA LEU A 83 -15.91 -14.50 4.67
C LEU A 83 -16.08 -15.96 5.12
N ILE A 84 -15.89 -16.94 4.24
CA ILE A 84 -15.96 -18.37 4.62
C ILE A 84 -14.96 -18.70 5.73
N SER A 85 -13.77 -18.10 5.71
CA SER A 85 -12.73 -18.37 6.71
C SER A 85 -13.18 -18.12 8.15
N THR A 86 -14.21 -17.29 8.40
CA THR A 86 -14.73 -17.08 9.76
C THR A 86 -15.29 -18.34 10.40
N ILE A 87 -15.72 -19.30 9.59
CA ILE A 87 -16.26 -20.58 10.07
C ILE A 87 -15.19 -21.34 10.87
N PHE A 88 -13.92 -21.19 10.51
CA PHE A 88 -12.79 -21.84 11.17
C PHE A 88 -12.23 -21.04 12.36
N SER A 89 -12.78 -19.85 12.64
CA SER A 89 -12.23 -18.96 13.66
C SER A 89 -12.59 -19.38 15.08
N GLN A 90 -11.58 -19.47 15.95
CA GLN A 90 -11.78 -19.73 17.38
C GLN A 90 -12.35 -18.50 18.12
N ASN A 91 -12.08 -17.28 17.63
CA ASN A 91 -12.60 -16.04 18.19
C ASN A 91 -13.38 -15.22 17.14
N TYR A 92 -14.71 -15.38 17.11
CA TYR A 92 -15.56 -14.71 16.13
C TYR A 92 -15.47 -13.18 16.16
N PHE A 93 -15.22 -12.58 17.32
CA PHE A 93 -15.18 -11.12 17.44
C PHE A 93 -13.95 -10.52 16.75
N TRP A 94 -12.80 -11.19 16.83
CA TRP A 94 -11.57 -10.79 16.15
C TRP A 94 -11.71 -10.89 14.64
N SER A 95 -12.28 -12.00 14.17
CA SER A 95 -12.54 -12.24 12.75
C SER A 95 -13.54 -11.24 12.17
N LEU A 96 -14.61 -10.95 12.93
CA LEU A 96 -15.59 -9.94 12.56
C LEU A 96 -14.93 -8.57 12.39
N ARG A 97 -14.04 -8.16 13.30
CA ARG A 97 -13.30 -6.88 13.19
C ARG A 97 -12.43 -6.82 11.92
N LYS A 98 -11.67 -7.87 11.60
CA LYS A 98 -10.85 -7.92 10.38
C LYS A 98 -11.71 -7.96 9.11
N ILE A 99 -12.84 -8.68 9.10
CA ILE A 99 -13.79 -8.67 7.98
C ILE A 99 -14.40 -7.29 7.78
N LEU A 100 -14.90 -6.67 8.85
CA LEU A 100 -15.46 -5.33 8.77
C LEU A 100 -14.42 -4.32 8.29
N PHE A 101 -13.13 -4.54 8.55
CA PHE A 101 -12.06 -3.73 7.96
C PHE A 101 -12.00 -3.93 6.44
N LEU A 102 -11.81 -5.17 6.00
CA LEU A 102 -11.66 -5.52 4.59
C LEU A 102 -12.87 -5.07 3.76
N PHE A 103 -14.09 -5.37 4.21
CA PHE A 103 -15.33 -5.02 3.52
C PHE A 103 -15.68 -3.54 3.59
N SER A 104 -15.18 -2.78 4.58
CA SER A 104 -15.33 -1.32 4.59
C SER A 104 -14.47 -0.61 3.54
N ILE A 105 -13.39 -1.25 3.07
CA ILE A 105 -12.43 -0.65 2.13
C ILE A 105 -12.60 -1.20 0.72
N ALA A 106 -12.87 -2.51 0.55
CA ALA A 106 -13.05 -3.15 -0.75
C ALA A 106 -13.97 -2.41 -1.75
N PRO A 107 -15.06 -1.74 -1.33
CA PRO A 107 -15.93 -1.00 -2.26
C PRO A 107 -15.24 0.10 -3.07
N ILE A 108 -14.09 0.64 -2.61
CA ILE A 108 -13.34 1.66 -3.35
C ILE A 108 -12.88 1.15 -4.73
N TYR A 109 -12.69 -0.17 -4.88
CA TYR A 109 -12.39 -0.79 -6.17
C TYR A 109 -13.51 -0.52 -7.19
N LEU A 110 -14.77 -0.82 -6.84
CA LEU A 110 -15.92 -0.65 -7.74
C LEU A 110 -16.17 0.82 -8.07
N ILE A 111 -16.03 1.69 -7.07
CA ILE A 111 -16.11 3.15 -7.26
C ILE A 111 -15.05 3.61 -8.26
N SER A 112 -13.79 3.18 -8.07
CA SER A 112 -12.66 3.60 -8.92
C SER A 112 -12.81 3.11 -10.35
N VAL A 113 -13.17 1.83 -10.53
CA VAL A 113 -13.48 1.22 -11.83
C VAL A 113 -14.51 2.04 -12.60
N SER A 114 -15.52 2.57 -11.89
CA SER A 114 -16.61 3.35 -12.49
C SER A 114 -16.22 4.77 -12.92
N VAL A 115 -15.11 5.28 -12.39
CA VAL A 115 -14.58 6.62 -12.65
C VAL A 115 -13.57 6.63 -13.81
N PHE A 116 -12.80 5.56 -14.00
CA PHE A 116 -11.80 5.47 -15.07
C PHE A 116 -12.44 5.37 -16.48
N LYS A 117 -12.64 6.52 -17.14
CA LYS A 117 -13.26 6.61 -18.48
C LYS A 117 -12.25 6.66 -19.60
N ASP A 118 -11.18 7.42 -19.43
CA ASP A 118 -10.18 7.70 -20.45
C ASP A 118 -8.81 7.95 -19.82
N LYS A 119 -7.79 8.14 -20.67
CA LYS A 119 -6.39 8.29 -20.27
C LYS A 119 -6.14 9.50 -19.35
N ASN A 120 -6.91 10.58 -19.49
CA ASN A 120 -6.81 11.76 -18.63
C ASN A 120 -7.30 11.45 -17.22
N SER A 121 -8.36 10.63 -17.07
CA SER A 121 -8.83 10.22 -15.74
C SER A 121 -7.76 9.42 -14.96
N PHE A 122 -7.04 8.52 -15.64
CA PHE A 122 -5.89 7.81 -15.05
C PHE A 122 -4.78 8.77 -14.61
N LYS A 123 -4.40 9.70 -15.49
CA LYS A 123 -3.36 10.69 -15.19
C LYS A 123 -3.75 11.61 -14.04
N LEU A 124 -5.02 12.02 -13.96
CA LEU A 124 -5.48 12.93 -12.90
C LEU A 124 -5.52 12.24 -11.54
N ILE A 125 -5.98 10.98 -11.47
CA ILE A 125 -5.94 10.19 -10.23
C ILE A 125 -4.50 9.92 -9.79
N ALA A 126 -3.62 9.54 -10.73
CA ALA A 126 -2.20 9.37 -10.44
C ALA A 126 -1.57 10.69 -9.94
N ALA A 127 -1.94 11.82 -10.53
CA ALA A 127 -1.46 13.13 -10.11
C ALA A 127 -1.94 13.52 -8.72
N THR A 128 -3.22 13.32 -8.38
CA THR A 128 -3.74 13.63 -7.03
C THR A 128 -3.13 12.74 -5.96
N LEU A 129 -2.94 11.44 -6.24
CA LEU A 129 -2.17 10.54 -5.37
C LEU A 129 -0.73 11.05 -5.18
N SER A 130 -0.07 11.48 -6.27
CA SER A 130 1.30 12.00 -6.21
C SER A 130 1.39 13.30 -5.39
N ILE A 131 0.42 14.21 -5.51
CA ILE A 131 0.34 15.45 -4.71
C ILE A 131 0.23 15.09 -3.23
N GLY A 132 -0.73 14.24 -2.86
CA GLY A 132 -0.94 13.83 -1.46
C GLY A 132 0.31 13.18 -0.88
N ALA A 133 0.91 12.25 -1.61
CA ALA A 133 2.14 11.57 -1.20
C ALA A 133 3.33 12.53 -1.09
N THR A 134 3.44 13.52 -1.96
CA THR A 134 4.52 14.53 -1.89
C THR A 134 4.40 15.39 -0.64
N LEU A 135 3.19 15.84 -0.31
CA LEU A 135 2.95 16.59 0.93
C LEU A 135 3.33 15.75 2.16
N LEU A 136 2.97 14.47 2.17
CA LEU A 136 3.35 13.55 3.23
C LEU A 136 4.87 13.34 3.30
N ALA A 137 5.54 13.18 2.15
CA ALA A 137 6.98 13.01 2.07
C ALA A 137 7.74 14.24 2.59
N ILE A 138 7.26 15.45 2.30
CA ILE A 138 7.81 16.69 2.87
C ILE A 138 7.68 16.66 4.40
N ILE A 139 6.51 16.28 4.93
CA ILE A 139 6.32 16.14 6.39
C ILE A 139 7.27 15.11 6.98
N GLY A 140 7.46 13.96 6.32
CA GLY A 140 8.40 12.92 6.76
C GLY A 140 9.86 13.39 6.76
N ILE A 141 10.28 14.14 5.75
CA ILE A 141 11.62 14.73 5.67
C ILE A 141 11.81 15.79 6.77
N ILE A 142 10.84 16.68 6.97
CA ILE A 142 10.87 17.69 8.05
C ILE A 142 10.97 16.99 9.41
N GLN A 143 10.15 15.96 9.64
CA GLN A 143 10.20 15.15 10.85
C GLN A 143 11.56 14.49 11.05
N PHE A 144 12.15 13.93 9.99
CA PHE A 144 13.47 13.32 10.04
C PHE A 144 14.55 14.37 10.38
N ILE A 145 14.57 15.52 9.71
CA ILE A 145 15.57 16.58 9.93
C ILE A 145 15.46 17.18 11.34
N SER A 146 14.24 17.30 11.88
CA SER A 146 13.98 17.88 13.20
C SER A 146 14.74 17.17 14.32
N GLN A 147 15.05 15.88 14.18
CA GLN A 147 15.78 15.12 15.19
C GLN A 147 17.21 15.66 15.42
N PHE A 148 17.82 16.28 14.41
CA PHE A 148 19.18 16.83 14.50
C PHE A 148 19.20 18.24 15.11
N ILE A 149 18.05 18.89 15.21
CA ILE A 149 17.90 20.23 15.78
C ILE A 149 17.42 20.13 17.24
N PHE A 150 16.40 19.30 17.49
CA PHE A 150 15.73 19.22 18.78
C PHE A 150 16.08 17.96 19.59
N GLY A 151 16.80 17.01 18.99
CA GLY A 151 17.08 15.70 19.58
C GLY A 151 15.96 14.68 19.31
N ILE A 152 16.33 13.40 19.30
CA ILE A 152 15.43 12.28 19.01
C ILE A 152 14.29 12.22 20.04
N ASP A 153 14.60 12.35 21.34
CA ASP A 153 13.63 12.19 22.41
C ASP A 153 12.52 13.27 22.35
N ALA A 154 12.89 14.51 22.03
CA ALA A 154 11.94 15.61 21.90
C ALA A 154 11.00 15.40 20.70
N VAL A 155 11.54 15.01 19.55
CA VAL A 155 10.73 14.72 18.34
C VAL A 155 9.83 13.50 18.57
N TYR A 156 10.37 12.44 19.17
CA TYR A 156 9.61 11.25 19.51
C TYR A 156 8.44 11.58 20.44
N ALA A 157 8.71 12.30 21.54
CA ALA A 157 7.68 12.71 22.50
C ALA A 157 6.63 13.61 21.85
N PHE A 158 7.04 14.53 20.97
CA PHE A 158 6.12 15.40 20.25
C PHE A 158 5.16 14.60 19.35
N LEU A 159 5.69 13.68 18.55
CA LEU A 159 4.87 12.83 17.68
C LEU A 159 3.95 11.92 18.49
N ALA A 160 4.51 11.22 19.48
CA ALA A 160 3.79 10.25 20.30
C ALA A 160 2.63 10.89 21.09
N LYS A 161 2.80 12.14 21.54
CA LYS A 161 1.79 12.86 22.31
C LYS A 161 0.78 13.60 21.44
N ASN A 162 1.23 14.29 20.38
CA ASN A 162 0.41 15.29 19.69
C ASN A 162 -0.05 14.86 18.28
N ILE A 163 0.67 13.95 17.62
CA ILE A 163 0.40 13.60 16.22
C ILE A 163 -0.24 12.21 16.13
N THR A 164 0.47 11.19 16.59
CA THR A 164 0.09 9.79 16.35
C THR A 164 -1.30 9.42 16.90
N PRO A 165 -1.70 9.81 18.13
CA PRO A 165 -3.04 9.51 18.65
C PRO A 165 -4.19 10.06 17.80
N PHE A 166 -4.00 11.22 17.16
CA PHE A 166 -4.98 11.79 16.25
C PHE A 166 -5.10 10.97 14.95
N PHE A 167 -3.96 10.62 14.34
CA PHE A 167 -3.96 9.95 13.04
C PHE A 167 -4.38 8.47 13.14
N ILE A 168 -3.85 7.72 14.11
CA ILE A 168 -4.07 6.26 14.16
C ILE A 168 -4.99 5.82 15.31
N GLY A 169 -5.36 6.73 16.21
CA GLY A 169 -6.28 6.49 17.32
C GLY A 169 -5.56 6.14 18.62
N ASN A 170 -6.25 6.36 19.74
CA ASN A 170 -5.65 6.26 21.08
C ASN A 170 -5.20 4.84 21.41
N THR A 171 -5.99 3.83 21.04
CA THR A 171 -5.71 2.45 21.43
C THR A 171 -4.65 1.83 20.55
N PHE A 172 -4.71 2.06 19.24
CA PHE A 172 -3.69 1.60 18.32
C PHE A 172 -2.34 2.31 18.55
N SER A 173 -2.33 3.59 18.92
CA SER A 173 -1.10 4.29 19.31
C SER A 173 -0.39 3.63 20.49
N LYS A 174 -1.13 3.16 21.51
CA LYS A 174 -0.54 2.41 22.63
C LYS A 174 0.15 1.13 22.16
N ALA A 175 -0.43 0.41 21.20
CA ALA A 175 0.19 -0.78 20.63
C ALA A 175 1.47 -0.43 19.84
N VAL A 176 1.45 0.65 19.06
CA VAL A 176 2.63 1.15 18.34
C VAL A 176 3.76 1.52 19.31
N PHE A 177 3.45 2.19 20.43
CA PHE A 177 4.47 2.57 21.40
C PHE A 177 4.96 1.42 22.28
N ALA A 178 4.16 0.35 22.44
CA ALA A 178 4.59 -0.88 23.09
C ALA A 178 5.56 -1.69 22.21
N TYR A 179 5.46 -1.56 20.89
CA TYR A 179 6.30 -2.26 19.92
C TYR A 179 6.86 -1.29 18.86
N PRO A 180 7.68 -0.30 19.25
CA PRO A 180 8.06 0.80 18.37
C PRO A 180 9.10 0.33 17.34
N SER A 181 8.86 0.66 16.08
CA SER A 181 9.81 0.45 14.97
C SER A 181 10.37 1.77 14.41
N TRP A 182 10.17 2.87 15.14
CA TRP A 182 10.51 4.24 14.74
C TRP A 182 12.00 4.56 14.82
N LEU A 183 12.75 3.80 15.61
CA LEU A 183 14.19 4.00 15.78
C LEU A 183 14.95 2.91 15.02
N VAL A 184 16.11 3.28 14.50
CA VAL A 184 17.08 2.35 13.90
C VAL A 184 18.45 2.63 14.48
N ASN A 185 19.13 1.58 14.95
CA ASN A 185 20.53 1.68 15.30
C ASN A 185 21.38 1.31 14.08
N SER A 186 22.37 2.15 13.77
CA SER A 186 23.34 1.88 12.72
C SER A 186 24.73 2.18 13.26
N GLN A 187 25.55 1.13 13.39
CA GLN A 187 26.92 1.21 13.89
C GLN A 187 27.06 1.99 15.21
N GLY A 188 26.16 1.73 16.18
CA GLY A 188 26.19 2.38 17.48
C GLY A 188 25.51 3.75 17.54
N THR A 189 25.13 4.35 16.41
CA THR A 189 24.34 5.59 16.38
C THR A 189 22.86 5.27 16.14
N THR A 190 21.99 5.78 17.01
CA THR A 190 20.54 5.66 16.85
C THR A 190 20.00 6.83 16.05
N TYR A 191 19.17 6.53 15.06
CA TYR A 191 18.43 7.52 14.27
C TYR A 191 16.93 7.25 14.39
N MET A 192 16.15 8.33 14.38
CA MET A 192 14.72 8.26 14.16
C MET A 192 14.44 8.12 12.66
N ARG A 193 13.68 7.10 12.28
CA ARG A 193 13.25 6.84 10.90
C ARG A 193 12.16 7.84 10.52
N ALA A 194 12.04 8.11 9.22
CA ALA A 194 10.90 8.86 8.71
C ALA A 194 9.61 8.03 8.91
N VAL A 195 8.65 8.58 9.64
CA VAL A 195 7.33 7.96 9.94
C VAL A 195 6.17 8.88 9.59
N ALA A 196 6.40 10.20 9.56
CA ALA A 196 5.36 11.21 9.32
C ALA A 196 4.11 10.97 10.21
N VAL A 197 2.98 10.60 9.61
CA VAL A 197 1.72 10.30 10.31
C VAL A 197 1.37 8.80 10.33
N PHE A 198 2.25 7.95 9.81
CA PHE A 198 2.04 6.51 9.71
C PHE A 198 2.36 5.81 11.03
N PRO A 199 1.76 4.63 11.30
CA PRO A 199 2.05 3.87 12.51
C PRO A 199 3.52 3.39 12.56
N ASP A 200 4.11 3.15 11.40
CA ASP A 200 5.46 2.62 11.27
C ASP A 200 6.09 3.05 9.93
N PRO A 201 7.43 3.07 9.84
CA PRO A 201 8.16 3.46 8.63
C PRO A 201 8.04 2.44 7.49
N HIS A 202 7.63 1.19 7.76
CA HIS A 202 7.48 0.16 6.75
C HIS A 202 6.26 0.44 5.89
N MET A 203 5.12 0.74 6.53
CA MET A 203 3.89 1.16 5.85
C MET A 203 4.08 2.49 5.10
N LEU A 204 4.88 3.42 5.64
CA LEU A 204 5.20 4.68 4.95
C LEU A 204 5.99 4.40 3.65
N SER A 205 7.05 3.60 3.75
CA SER A 205 7.85 3.18 2.60
C SER A 205 7.00 2.43 1.57
N TYR A 206 6.12 1.54 2.03
CA TYR A 206 5.19 0.81 1.19
C TYR A 206 4.30 1.78 0.38
N TYR A 207 3.76 2.81 1.03
CA TYR A 207 2.92 3.81 0.38
C TYR A 207 3.68 4.59 -0.70
N PHE A 208 4.89 5.08 -0.38
CA PHE A 208 5.72 5.78 -1.36
C PHE A 208 6.14 4.88 -2.52
N GLY A 209 6.58 3.66 -2.24
CA GLY A 209 6.98 2.70 -3.26
C GLY A 209 5.89 2.42 -4.30
N LEU A 210 4.61 2.40 -3.89
CA LEU A 210 3.49 2.23 -4.82
C LEU A 210 3.25 3.45 -5.72
N ILE A 211 3.61 4.66 -5.27
CA ILE A 211 3.30 5.94 -5.93
C ILE A 211 4.47 6.49 -6.76
N ILE A 212 5.72 6.21 -6.37
CA ILE A 212 6.94 6.66 -7.07
C ILE A 212 6.87 6.33 -8.59
N PRO A 213 6.52 5.10 -9.03
CA PRO A 213 6.46 4.80 -10.46
C PRO A 213 5.45 5.67 -11.23
N TRP A 214 4.29 5.96 -10.63
CA TRP A 214 3.27 6.82 -11.23
C TRP A 214 3.75 8.26 -11.36
N THR A 215 4.42 8.76 -10.32
CA THR A 215 4.98 10.12 -10.29
C THR A 215 6.04 10.31 -11.38
N ILE A 216 6.93 9.34 -11.54
CA ILE A 216 7.95 9.33 -12.60
C ILE A 216 7.29 9.33 -13.99
N MET A 217 6.28 8.48 -14.22
CA MET A 217 5.59 8.45 -15.51
C MET A 217 4.78 9.72 -15.79
N LEU A 218 4.29 10.42 -14.77
CA LEU A 218 3.67 11.73 -14.92
C LEU A 218 4.69 12.80 -15.32
N ALA A 219 5.90 12.79 -14.73
CA ALA A 219 6.97 13.69 -15.12
C ALA A 219 7.31 13.52 -16.61
N ILE A 220 7.62 12.29 -17.03
CA ILE A 220 8.01 11.97 -18.41
C ILE A 220 6.91 12.33 -19.42
N ASN A 221 5.63 12.17 -19.02
CA ASN A 221 4.49 12.38 -19.92
C ASN A 221 3.87 13.79 -19.85
N SER A 222 4.46 14.73 -19.11
CA SER A 222 3.94 16.10 -18.95
C SER A 222 4.95 17.17 -19.38
N LYS A 223 4.80 17.70 -20.60
CA LYS A 223 5.71 18.75 -21.12
C LYS A 223 5.76 20.00 -20.23
N ASN A 224 4.60 20.50 -19.79
CA ASN A 224 4.52 21.76 -19.04
C ASN A 224 4.64 21.58 -17.51
N LYS A 225 4.53 20.35 -17.00
CA LYS A 225 4.55 20.05 -15.55
C LYS A 225 5.70 19.12 -15.16
N PHE A 226 6.64 18.88 -16.08
CA PHE A 226 7.80 18.01 -15.88
C PHE A 226 8.52 18.35 -14.56
N GLY A 227 8.89 19.62 -14.36
CA GLY A 227 9.63 20.04 -13.16
C GLY A 227 8.91 19.69 -11.86
N TRP A 228 7.61 19.95 -11.78
CA TRP A 228 6.82 19.64 -10.58
C TRP A 228 6.82 18.14 -10.24
N PHE A 229 6.51 17.29 -11.23
CA PHE A 229 6.49 15.84 -11.02
C PHE A 229 7.90 15.25 -10.83
N PHE A 230 8.93 15.83 -11.45
CA PHE A 230 10.31 15.43 -11.24
C PHE A 230 10.75 15.68 -9.80
N TYR A 231 10.57 16.90 -9.29
CA TYR A 231 10.90 17.22 -7.88
C TYR A 231 10.05 16.42 -6.90
N SER A 232 8.77 16.19 -7.21
CA SER A 232 7.90 15.30 -6.46
C SER A 232 8.47 13.88 -6.37
N ALA A 233 8.93 13.29 -7.48
CA ALA A 233 9.56 11.97 -7.47
C ALA A 233 10.85 11.94 -6.64
N VAL A 234 11.69 12.99 -6.73
CA VAL A 234 12.92 13.12 -5.92
C VAL A 234 12.58 13.19 -4.43
N ILE A 235 11.58 13.99 -4.05
CA ILE A 235 11.12 14.12 -2.66
C ILE A 235 10.59 12.77 -2.14
N LEU A 236 9.77 12.07 -2.93
CA LEU A 236 9.24 10.75 -2.56
C LEU A 236 10.34 9.71 -2.36
N ILE A 237 11.29 9.63 -3.30
CA ILE A 237 12.43 8.71 -3.21
C ILE A 237 13.28 9.05 -1.98
N THR A 238 13.54 10.34 -1.73
CA THR A 238 14.30 10.79 -0.55
C THR A 238 13.59 10.39 0.74
N ALA A 239 12.28 10.67 0.86
CA ALA A 239 11.51 10.29 2.04
C ALA A 239 11.47 8.77 2.24
N ASP A 240 11.33 7.99 1.15
CA ASP A 240 11.39 6.52 1.18
C ASP A 240 12.75 6.02 1.68
N ILE A 241 13.85 6.60 1.22
CA ILE A 241 15.20 6.32 1.74
C ILE A 241 15.28 6.62 3.24
N LEU A 242 14.75 7.74 3.71
CA LEU A 242 14.78 8.10 5.13
C LEU A 242 13.90 7.21 6.02
N THR A 243 13.08 6.33 5.45
CA THR A 243 12.36 5.31 6.23
C THR A 243 13.27 4.17 6.70
N PHE A 244 14.48 4.00 6.14
CA PHE A 244 15.38 2.87 6.44
C PHE A 244 14.73 1.47 6.27
N THR A 245 13.73 1.37 5.39
CA THR A 245 12.97 0.14 5.12
C THR A 245 13.59 -0.66 3.99
N ARG A 246 14.34 -1.70 4.35
CA ARG A 246 15.02 -2.64 3.44
C ARG A 246 14.09 -3.23 2.36
N GLY A 247 12.90 -3.65 2.76
CA GLY A 247 11.89 -4.20 1.86
C GLY A 247 11.46 -3.23 0.76
N GLY A 248 11.37 -1.93 1.07
CA GLY A 248 11.04 -0.88 0.11
C GLY A 248 12.11 -0.72 -0.96
N TYR A 249 13.39 -0.69 -0.56
CA TYR A 249 14.51 -0.59 -1.50
C TYR A 249 14.57 -1.77 -2.45
N ILE A 250 14.49 -2.99 -1.92
CA ILE A 250 14.50 -4.22 -2.72
C ILE A 250 13.32 -4.24 -3.70
N ALA A 251 12.14 -3.82 -3.24
CA ALA A 251 10.94 -3.76 -4.07
C ALA A 251 11.07 -2.73 -5.21
N LEU A 252 11.64 -1.55 -4.96
CA LEU A 252 11.90 -0.52 -5.98
C LEU A 252 12.97 -0.96 -6.99
N ILE A 253 14.03 -1.63 -6.54
CA ILE A 253 15.05 -2.20 -7.42
C ILE A 253 14.43 -3.28 -8.31
N ALA A 254 13.67 -4.22 -7.72
CA ALA A 254 12.98 -5.26 -8.47
C ALA A 254 11.99 -4.68 -9.51
N ALA A 255 11.26 -3.63 -9.14
CA ALA A 255 10.37 -2.92 -10.06
C ALA A 255 11.15 -2.28 -11.22
N SER A 256 12.30 -1.65 -10.95
CA SER A 256 13.16 -1.03 -11.96
C SER A 256 13.72 -2.06 -12.94
N ILE A 257 14.11 -3.25 -12.47
CA ILE A 257 14.55 -4.37 -13.31
C ILE A 257 13.40 -4.92 -14.15
N THR A 258 12.22 -5.07 -13.54
CA THR A 258 11.05 -5.67 -14.19
C THR A 258 10.58 -4.84 -15.39
N ILE A 259 10.72 -3.52 -15.37
CA ILE A 259 10.29 -2.64 -16.47
C ILE A 259 11.29 -2.51 -17.61
N LEU A 260 12.53 -3.00 -17.48
CA LEU A 260 13.56 -2.86 -18.53
C LEU A 260 13.11 -3.36 -19.92
N PRO A 261 12.39 -4.48 -20.05
CA PRO A 261 11.91 -4.95 -21.36
C PRO A 261 10.80 -4.08 -21.98
N LEU A 262 10.21 -3.16 -21.21
CA LEU A 262 9.12 -2.28 -21.65
C LEU A 262 9.60 -0.90 -22.11
N VAL A 263 10.89 -0.61 -21.96
CA VAL A 263 11.49 0.67 -22.37
C VAL A 263 12.49 0.46 -23.50
N ASN A 264 12.80 1.52 -24.25
CA ASN A 264 13.83 1.44 -25.28
C ASN A 264 15.23 1.25 -24.65
N LYS A 265 16.18 0.73 -25.45
CA LYS A 265 17.56 0.42 -25.00
C LYS A 265 18.25 1.60 -24.31
N TYR A 266 18.10 2.82 -24.83
CA TYR A 266 18.73 4.00 -24.25
C TYR A 266 18.15 4.35 -22.88
N THR A 267 16.83 4.26 -22.72
CA THR A 267 16.16 4.44 -21.43
C THR A 267 16.53 3.33 -20.45
N ALA A 268 16.63 2.08 -20.90
CA ALA A 268 17.09 0.97 -20.07
C ALA A 268 18.51 1.22 -19.53
N ILE A 269 19.44 1.67 -20.40
CA ILE A 269 20.80 2.05 -19.99
C ILE A 269 20.75 3.18 -18.95
N LYS A 270 19.93 4.23 -19.16
CA LYS A 270 19.78 5.33 -18.19
C LYS A 270 19.28 4.84 -16.83
N ILE A 271 18.28 3.95 -16.82
CA ILE A 271 17.76 3.35 -15.58
C ILE A 271 18.87 2.56 -14.88
N VAL A 272 19.57 1.68 -15.60
CA VAL A 272 20.66 0.88 -15.03
C VAL A 272 21.78 1.76 -14.51
N CYS A 273 22.21 2.78 -15.26
CA CYS A 273 23.24 3.72 -14.83
C CYS A 273 22.79 4.55 -13.62
N ALA A 274 21.56 5.06 -13.61
CA ALA A 274 21.04 5.83 -12.48
C ALA A 274 20.91 4.96 -11.22
N SER A 275 20.39 3.75 -11.34
CA SER A 275 20.30 2.79 -10.22
C SER A 275 21.68 2.36 -9.73
N SER A 276 22.64 2.14 -10.64
CA SER A 276 24.02 1.79 -10.28
C SER A 276 24.72 2.97 -9.60
N LEU A 277 24.53 4.19 -10.10
CA LEU A 277 25.08 5.39 -9.48
C LEU A 277 24.49 5.60 -8.08
N LEU A 278 23.16 5.46 -7.91
CA LEU A 278 22.53 5.54 -6.60
C LEU A 278 23.08 4.46 -5.66
N LEU A 279 23.21 3.22 -6.12
CA LEU A 279 23.80 2.14 -5.33
C LEU A 279 25.24 2.46 -4.93
N VAL A 280 26.07 2.95 -5.87
CA VAL A 280 27.44 3.37 -5.58
C VAL A 280 27.45 4.53 -4.60
N LEU A 281 26.61 5.55 -4.74
CA LEU A 281 26.52 6.67 -3.81
C LEU A 281 26.10 6.22 -2.40
N PHE A 282 25.22 5.22 -2.29
CA PHE A 282 24.88 4.64 -0.99
C PHE A 282 26.06 3.87 -0.40
N LEU A 283 26.74 3.03 -1.18
CA LEU A 283 27.83 2.18 -0.70
C LEU A 283 29.14 2.95 -0.46
N ALA A 284 29.41 3.99 -1.25
CA ALA A 284 30.66 4.74 -1.24
C ALA A 284 30.75 5.77 -0.12
N VAL A 285 29.67 6.02 0.63
CA VAL A 285 29.74 6.82 1.86
C VAL A 285 29.98 5.87 3.03
N PRO A 286 31.22 5.77 3.55
CA PRO A 286 31.53 4.91 4.69
C PRO A 286 30.71 5.37 5.88
N HIS A 287 30.23 4.43 6.69
CA HIS A 287 29.42 4.70 7.90
C HIS A 287 28.06 5.37 7.64
N ASN A 288 27.57 5.42 6.38
CA ASN A 288 26.22 5.90 6.11
C ASN A 288 25.16 4.89 6.62
N PRO A 289 24.18 5.32 7.44
CA PRO A 289 23.15 4.44 7.97
C PRO A 289 22.31 3.76 6.89
N VAL A 290 22.16 4.36 5.70
CA VAL A 290 21.42 3.75 4.57
C VAL A 290 22.21 2.57 3.99
N SER A 291 23.53 2.72 3.81
CA SER A 291 24.42 1.67 3.31
C SER A 291 24.38 0.44 4.19
N ASN A 292 24.47 0.64 5.51
CA ASN A 292 24.41 -0.42 6.50
C ASN A 292 23.09 -1.20 6.47
N ARG A 293 21.99 -0.51 6.22
CA ARG A 293 20.68 -1.16 6.10
C ARG A 293 20.56 -1.95 4.81
N LEU A 294 21.13 -1.46 3.71
CA LEU A 294 21.19 -2.21 2.46
C LEU A 294 22.04 -3.47 2.61
N THR A 295 23.25 -3.38 3.18
CA THR A 295 24.12 -4.54 3.38
C THR A 295 23.51 -5.55 4.36
N SER A 296 22.95 -5.08 5.48
CA SER A 296 22.28 -5.96 6.44
C SER A 296 21.00 -6.60 5.90
N SER A 297 20.49 -6.19 4.73
CA SER A 297 19.37 -6.86 4.08
C SER A 297 19.71 -8.28 3.64
N PHE A 298 21.00 -8.54 3.35
CA PHE A 298 21.50 -9.83 2.88
C PHE A 298 22.16 -10.65 3.99
N ASP A 299 22.25 -10.10 5.20
CA ASP A 299 22.76 -10.80 6.37
C ASP A 299 21.62 -11.57 7.05
N VAL A 300 21.69 -12.90 6.99
CA VAL A 300 20.70 -13.78 7.61
C VAL A 300 20.85 -13.81 9.13
N GLU A 301 22.02 -13.45 9.66
CA GLU A 301 22.29 -13.40 11.09
C GLU A 301 21.79 -12.12 11.75
N GLU A 302 21.36 -11.12 10.96
CA GLU A 302 20.75 -9.91 11.49
C GLU A 302 19.42 -10.26 12.19
N GLY A 303 19.26 -9.80 13.45
CA GLY A 303 18.19 -10.25 14.33
C GLY A 303 16.77 -10.06 13.76
N SER A 304 16.52 -9.03 12.93
CA SER A 304 15.23 -8.84 12.28
C SER A 304 14.99 -9.84 11.14
N ASN A 305 16.03 -10.28 10.43
CA ASN A 305 15.91 -11.33 9.43
C ASN A 305 15.72 -12.72 10.08
N GLN A 306 16.45 -13.02 11.16
CA GLN A 306 16.23 -14.25 11.94
C GLN A 306 14.81 -14.34 12.50
N ALA A 307 14.29 -13.24 13.05
CA ALA A 307 12.91 -13.16 13.55
C ALA A 307 11.89 -13.45 12.44
N ARG A 308 12.08 -12.87 11.23
CA ARG A 308 11.20 -13.18 10.08
C ARG A 308 11.28 -14.63 9.65
N LEU A 309 12.48 -15.23 9.61
CA LEU A 309 12.64 -16.63 9.26
C LEU A 309 11.91 -17.55 10.24
N SER A 310 12.01 -17.27 11.54
CA SER A 310 11.24 -17.99 12.57
C SER A 310 9.73 -17.83 12.37
N ASN A 311 9.26 -16.60 12.13
CA ASN A 311 7.84 -16.33 11.88
C ASN A 311 7.34 -17.07 10.62
N TRP A 312 8.15 -17.16 9.57
CA TRP A 312 7.80 -17.90 8.35
C TRP A 312 7.73 -19.41 8.59
N GLN A 313 8.66 -19.97 9.35
CA GLN A 313 8.61 -21.37 9.75
C GLN A 313 7.34 -21.68 10.54
N GLN A 314 6.97 -20.81 11.50
CA GLN A 314 5.72 -20.95 12.26
C GLN A 314 4.49 -20.84 11.35
N ALA A 315 4.47 -19.89 10.41
CA ALA A 315 3.37 -19.77 9.45
C ALA A 315 3.23 -21.03 8.59
N ILE A 316 4.33 -21.62 8.12
CA ILE A 316 4.32 -22.86 7.34
C ILE A 316 3.76 -24.03 8.16
N LEU A 317 4.11 -24.13 9.45
CA LEU A 317 3.54 -25.16 10.33
C LEU A 317 2.03 -24.99 10.47
N ILE A 318 1.55 -23.77 10.75
CA ILE A 318 0.11 -23.48 10.85
C ILE A 318 -0.61 -23.83 9.54
N ILE A 319 -0.04 -23.49 8.38
CA ILE A 319 -0.61 -23.80 7.07
C ILE A 319 -0.69 -25.31 6.84
N LYS A 320 0.35 -26.06 7.23
CA LYS A 320 0.40 -27.51 7.07
C LYS A 320 -0.68 -28.21 7.91
N GLU A 321 -0.90 -27.73 9.12
CA GLU A 321 -1.93 -28.25 10.02
C GLU A 321 -3.34 -27.80 9.63
N ASN A 322 -3.47 -26.61 9.05
CA ASN A 322 -4.75 -26.00 8.68
C ASN A 322 -4.73 -25.51 7.21
N PRO A 323 -4.77 -26.40 6.20
CA PRO A 323 -4.69 -26.00 4.78
C PRO A 323 -5.84 -25.08 4.31
N LEU A 324 -6.99 -25.14 5.00
CA LEU A 324 -8.15 -24.27 4.77
C LEU A 324 -8.11 -22.96 5.59
N GLY A 325 -7.06 -22.77 6.39
CA GLY A 325 -6.84 -21.62 7.24
C GLY A 325 -7.40 -21.78 8.65
N VAL A 326 -6.81 -21.05 9.60
CA VAL A 326 -7.28 -20.96 11.00
C VAL A 326 -8.40 -19.92 11.20
N GLY A 327 -8.77 -19.22 10.13
CA GLY A 327 -9.74 -18.14 10.12
C GLY A 327 -9.12 -16.76 10.13
N ILE A 328 -9.77 -15.82 9.43
CA ILE A 328 -9.34 -14.42 9.32
C ILE A 328 -9.09 -13.80 10.69
N GLY A 329 -7.89 -13.28 10.91
CA GLY A 329 -7.52 -12.67 12.18
C GLY A 329 -7.09 -13.60 13.30
N MET A 330 -6.94 -14.89 13.04
CA MET A 330 -6.56 -15.87 14.05
C MET A 330 -5.06 -16.19 14.08
N TYR A 331 -4.23 -15.63 13.18
CA TYR A 331 -2.81 -15.96 13.13
C TYR A 331 -2.10 -15.78 14.48
N SER A 332 -2.33 -14.66 15.17
CA SER A 332 -1.71 -14.38 16.46
C SER A 332 -2.12 -15.38 17.55
N LEU A 333 -3.37 -15.85 17.57
CA LEU A 333 -3.83 -16.88 18.50
C LEU A 333 -3.30 -18.27 18.15
N ALA A 334 -3.14 -18.57 16.86
CA ALA A 334 -2.57 -19.83 16.40
C ALA A 334 -1.08 -19.94 16.78
N VAL A 335 -0.36 -18.82 16.78
CA VAL A 335 1.04 -18.76 17.26
C VAL A 335 1.11 -18.76 18.79
N ASN A 336 0.32 -17.91 19.45
CA ASN A 336 0.30 -17.79 20.91
C ASN A 336 -1.16 -17.77 21.42
N PRO A 337 -1.64 -18.86 22.06
CA PRO A 337 -3.00 -18.94 22.58
C PRO A 337 -3.38 -17.89 23.63
N THR A 338 -2.38 -17.24 24.23
CA THR A 338 -2.57 -16.16 25.22
C THR A 338 -2.41 -14.75 24.63
N ALA A 339 -2.24 -14.64 23.32
CA ALA A 339 -2.09 -13.36 22.64
C ALA A 339 -3.31 -12.45 22.85
N ASP A 340 -3.05 -11.15 22.99
CA ASP A 340 -4.10 -10.12 22.89
C ASP A 340 -4.31 -9.71 21.42
N TYR A 341 -5.49 -9.17 21.11
CA TYR A 341 -5.92 -8.82 19.76
C TYR A 341 -4.98 -7.86 19.04
N ARG A 342 -4.39 -6.91 19.78
CA ARG A 342 -3.51 -5.87 19.24
C ARG A 342 -2.02 -6.22 19.33
N GLN A 343 -1.67 -7.41 19.81
CA GLN A 343 -0.28 -7.84 19.81
C GLN A 343 0.18 -8.04 18.36
N PRO A 344 1.30 -7.43 17.94
CA PRO A 344 1.75 -7.45 16.54
C PRO A 344 2.42 -8.80 16.19
N ILE A 345 1.68 -9.89 16.28
CA ILE A 345 2.12 -11.24 15.88
C ILE A 345 1.57 -11.53 14.48
N TYR A 346 2.46 -11.55 13.49
CA TYR A 346 2.16 -11.87 12.10
C TYR A 346 3.41 -12.42 11.41
N ALA A 347 3.24 -13.09 10.27
CA ALA A 347 4.34 -13.72 9.55
C ALA A 347 5.34 -12.69 8.97
N HIS A 348 4.95 -11.41 8.90
CA HIS A 348 5.64 -10.39 8.10
C HIS A 348 5.82 -10.86 6.64
N ASN A 349 4.81 -11.55 6.11
CA ASN A 349 4.75 -12.00 4.74
C ASN A 349 3.27 -12.17 4.39
N ALA A 350 2.76 -11.29 3.54
CA ALA A 350 1.34 -11.24 3.23
C ALA A 350 0.82 -12.56 2.63
N TYR A 351 1.65 -13.29 1.88
CA TYR A 351 1.25 -14.56 1.27
C TYR A 351 1.09 -15.65 2.32
N LEU A 352 2.02 -15.74 3.27
CA LEU A 352 1.95 -16.68 4.38
C LEU A 352 0.83 -16.31 5.36
N ASP A 353 0.64 -15.03 5.66
CA ASP A 353 -0.48 -14.56 6.49
C ASP A 353 -1.83 -14.92 5.86
N ILE A 354 -2.00 -14.68 4.55
CA ILE A 354 -3.22 -15.07 3.84
C ILE A 354 -3.40 -16.58 3.84
N ALA A 355 -2.35 -17.36 3.57
CA ALA A 355 -2.45 -18.82 3.53
C ALA A 355 -2.79 -19.39 4.92
N ALA A 356 -2.19 -18.86 5.98
CA ALA A 356 -2.43 -19.30 7.35
C ALA A 356 -3.83 -18.90 7.84
N GLU A 357 -4.28 -17.68 7.59
CA GLU A 357 -5.58 -17.20 8.07
C GLU A 357 -6.75 -17.63 7.18
N LEU A 358 -6.61 -17.50 5.85
CA LEU A 358 -7.70 -17.68 4.88
C LEU A 358 -7.60 -19.00 4.09
N GLY A 359 -6.51 -19.75 4.27
CA GLY A 359 -6.25 -21.01 3.58
C GLY A 359 -5.48 -20.85 2.26
N ILE A 360 -4.88 -21.96 1.82
CA ILE A 360 -4.15 -22.07 0.55
C ILE A 360 -5.02 -21.62 -0.65
N PRO A 361 -6.33 -21.96 -0.75
CA PRO A 361 -7.16 -21.48 -1.86
C PRO A 361 -7.23 -19.96 -1.95
N ALA A 362 -7.32 -19.24 -0.82
CA ALA A 362 -7.35 -17.79 -0.80
C ALA A 362 -5.99 -17.18 -1.20
N ALA A 363 -4.88 -17.79 -0.78
CA ALA A 363 -3.53 -17.38 -1.19
C ALA A 363 -3.34 -17.52 -2.72
N ILE A 364 -3.82 -18.62 -3.31
CA ILE A 364 -3.81 -18.82 -4.76
C ILE A 364 -4.62 -17.73 -5.48
N LEU A 365 -5.82 -17.41 -4.97
CA LEU A 365 -6.63 -16.32 -5.54
C LEU A 365 -5.92 -14.96 -5.43
N PHE A 366 -5.26 -14.68 -4.32
CA PHE A 366 -4.51 -13.44 -4.14
C PHE A 366 -3.35 -13.33 -5.13
N ILE A 367 -2.56 -14.39 -5.30
CA ILE A 367 -1.51 -14.47 -6.33
C ILE A 367 -2.11 -14.29 -7.73
N ALA A 368 -3.26 -14.92 -8.01
CA ALA A 368 -3.95 -14.76 -9.29
C ALA A 368 -4.41 -13.32 -9.55
N ILE A 369 -4.82 -12.56 -8.52
CA ILE A 369 -5.15 -11.12 -8.62
C ILE A 369 -3.90 -10.34 -9.06
N LEU A 370 -2.77 -10.56 -8.38
CA LEU A 370 -1.50 -9.88 -8.68
C LEU A 370 -1.01 -10.20 -10.10
N LEU A 371 -1.02 -11.47 -10.49
CA LEU A 371 -0.62 -11.90 -11.83
C LEU A 371 -1.56 -11.35 -12.91
N SER A 372 -2.86 -11.26 -12.64
CA SER A 372 -3.83 -10.69 -13.58
C SER A 372 -3.61 -9.18 -13.76
N ALA A 373 -3.41 -8.44 -12.66
CA ALA A 373 -3.11 -7.02 -12.70
C ALA A 373 -1.78 -6.74 -13.42
N PHE A 374 -0.73 -7.51 -13.10
CA PHE A 374 0.55 -7.46 -13.77
C PHE A 374 0.40 -7.72 -15.28
N SER A 375 -0.33 -8.76 -15.67
CA SER A 375 -0.55 -9.09 -17.09
C SER A 375 -1.27 -7.97 -17.84
N PHE A 376 -2.33 -7.40 -17.26
CA PHE A 376 -3.09 -6.31 -17.89
C PHE A 376 -2.23 -5.06 -18.05
N PHE A 377 -1.49 -4.66 -17.00
CA PHE A 377 -0.57 -3.53 -17.12
C PHE A 377 0.56 -3.80 -18.10
N TRP A 378 1.16 -4.99 -18.10
CA TRP A 378 2.26 -5.35 -18.99
C TRP A 378 1.86 -5.26 -20.46
N LYS A 379 0.69 -5.81 -20.82
CA LYS A 379 0.17 -5.73 -22.18
C LYS A 379 -0.18 -4.29 -22.56
N SER A 380 -0.82 -3.55 -21.66
CA SER A 380 -1.17 -2.14 -21.89
C SER A 380 0.08 -1.26 -22.03
N ALA A 381 1.13 -1.52 -21.25
CA ALA A 381 2.37 -0.75 -21.24
C ALA A 381 3.15 -0.82 -22.57
N ARG A 382 3.04 -1.95 -23.29
CA ARG A 382 3.66 -2.10 -24.62
C ARG A 382 3.09 -1.17 -25.68
N LYS A 383 1.83 -0.75 -25.52
CA LYS A 383 1.14 0.18 -26.40
C LYS A 383 1.17 1.60 -25.84
N GLU A 384 1.05 1.69 -24.52
CA GLU A 384 0.87 2.93 -23.81
C GLU A 384 1.85 3.05 -22.63
N PRO A 385 3.01 3.70 -22.81
CA PRO A 385 4.10 3.74 -21.82
C PRO A 385 3.70 4.22 -20.44
N PHE A 386 2.63 5.02 -20.31
CA PHE A 386 2.09 5.45 -19.02
C PHE A 386 1.82 4.27 -18.07
N PHE A 387 1.38 3.11 -18.59
CA PHE A 387 1.07 1.93 -17.77
C PHE A 387 2.30 1.14 -17.31
N ILE A 388 3.52 1.52 -17.70
CA ILE A 388 4.76 1.00 -17.09
C ILE A 388 4.75 1.25 -15.58
N ALA A 389 4.18 2.37 -15.12
CA ALA A 389 3.98 2.66 -13.70
C ALA A 389 3.15 1.57 -12.99
N GLY A 390 2.12 1.04 -13.65
CA GLY A 390 1.28 -0.03 -13.10
C GLY A 390 2.04 -1.35 -12.96
N VAL A 391 2.89 -1.69 -13.94
CA VAL A 391 3.78 -2.86 -13.85
C VAL A 391 4.73 -2.71 -12.66
N ALA A 392 5.43 -1.59 -12.57
CA ALA A 392 6.35 -1.31 -11.47
C ALA A 392 5.64 -1.30 -10.10
N SER A 393 4.47 -0.66 -9.99
CA SER A 393 3.71 -0.57 -8.74
C SER A 393 3.21 -1.95 -8.25
N ILE A 394 2.73 -2.81 -9.16
CA ILE A 394 2.36 -4.20 -8.81
C ILE A 394 3.59 -5.04 -8.46
N THR A 395 4.75 -4.81 -9.10
CA THR A 395 6.01 -5.45 -8.67
C THR A 395 6.42 -4.99 -7.27
N VAL A 396 6.36 -3.68 -6.98
CA VAL A 396 6.66 -3.16 -5.64
C VAL A 396 5.74 -3.81 -4.61
N PHE A 397 4.43 -3.84 -4.88
CA PHE A 397 3.48 -4.49 -4.00
C PHE A 397 3.83 -5.98 -3.80
N SER A 398 4.08 -6.72 -4.88
CA SER A 398 4.33 -8.16 -4.81
C SER A 398 5.60 -8.50 -4.02
N ILE A 399 6.68 -7.75 -4.24
CA ILE A 399 7.99 -8.00 -3.62
C ILE A 399 8.01 -7.51 -2.17
N HIS A 400 7.48 -6.32 -1.89
CA HIS A 400 7.45 -5.79 -0.53
C HIS A 400 6.53 -6.65 0.38
N SER A 401 5.46 -7.23 -0.17
CA SER A 401 4.60 -8.21 0.51
C SER A 401 5.30 -9.51 0.96
N LEU A 402 6.52 -9.80 0.49
CA LEU A 402 7.29 -10.95 0.98
C LEU A 402 7.83 -10.73 2.40
N VAL A 403 8.00 -9.47 2.81
CA VAL A 403 8.64 -9.10 4.09
C VAL A 403 7.77 -8.16 4.95
N GLU A 404 6.58 -7.81 4.47
CA GLU A 404 5.59 -6.98 5.16
C GLU A 404 4.16 -7.43 4.83
N SER A 405 3.20 -7.02 5.68
CA SER A 405 1.79 -7.46 5.60
C SER A 405 0.83 -6.25 5.45
N PRO A 406 0.66 -5.69 4.25
CA PRO A 406 0.00 -4.40 4.04
C PRO A 406 -1.54 -4.44 4.01
N LEU A 407 -2.15 -5.64 3.98
CA LEU A 407 -3.56 -5.82 3.63
C LEU A 407 -4.55 -5.24 4.65
N TYR A 408 -4.11 -4.93 5.87
CA TYR A 408 -4.94 -4.28 6.89
C TYR A 408 -4.48 -2.85 7.19
N SER A 409 -3.76 -2.22 6.26
CA SER A 409 -3.41 -0.80 6.33
C SER A 409 -4.52 0.08 5.76
N VAL A 410 -4.89 1.11 6.53
CA VAL A 410 -5.88 2.14 6.13
C VAL A 410 -5.41 3.00 4.96
N HIS A 411 -4.12 2.95 4.63
CA HIS A 411 -3.51 3.67 3.52
C HIS A 411 -3.24 2.75 2.33
N ILE A 412 -2.64 1.57 2.57
CA ILE A 412 -2.16 0.70 1.49
C ILE A 412 -3.28 -0.08 0.83
N LEU A 413 -4.21 -0.66 1.61
CA LEU A 413 -5.31 -1.45 1.05
C LEU A 413 -6.19 -0.64 0.07
N PRO A 414 -6.68 0.57 0.40
CA PRO A 414 -7.44 1.36 -0.56
C PRO A 414 -6.61 1.78 -1.78
N LEU A 415 -5.33 2.14 -1.61
CA LEU A 415 -4.43 2.45 -2.72
C LEU A 415 -4.28 1.24 -3.66
N PHE A 416 -4.07 0.04 -3.10
CA PHE A 416 -3.97 -1.20 -3.86
C PHE A 416 -5.25 -1.46 -4.66
N PHE A 417 -6.44 -1.30 -4.06
CA PHE A 417 -7.70 -1.43 -4.79
C PHE A 417 -7.87 -0.40 -5.92
N ILE A 418 -7.42 0.84 -5.73
CA ILE A 418 -7.40 1.85 -6.80
C ILE A 418 -6.48 1.40 -7.94
N ILE A 419 -5.29 0.88 -7.64
CA ILE A 419 -4.35 0.36 -8.64
C ILE A 419 -4.92 -0.87 -9.37
N LEU A 420 -5.58 -1.79 -8.67
CA LEU A 420 -6.28 -2.92 -9.30
C LEU A 420 -7.43 -2.44 -10.21
N ALA A 421 -8.17 -1.41 -9.80
CA ALA A 421 -9.19 -0.79 -10.63
C ALA A 421 -8.59 -0.17 -11.90
N MET A 422 -7.42 0.47 -11.79
CA MET A 422 -6.67 0.95 -12.94
C MET A 422 -6.29 -0.21 -13.87
N ALA A 423 -5.79 -1.34 -13.33
CA ALA A 423 -5.43 -2.52 -14.13
C ALA A 423 -6.64 -3.09 -14.88
N SER A 424 -7.78 -3.23 -14.19
CA SER A 424 -9.02 -3.77 -14.76
C SER A 424 -9.51 -2.96 -15.98
N ILE A 425 -9.40 -1.63 -15.93
CA ILE A 425 -9.77 -0.76 -17.06
C ILE A 425 -8.64 -0.61 -18.08
N ALA A 426 -7.37 -0.65 -17.68
CA ALA A 426 -6.22 -0.52 -18.56
C ALA A 426 -6.23 -1.55 -19.70
N LYS A 427 -6.77 -2.75 -19.45
CA LYS A 427 -6.90 -3.83 -20.46
C LYS A 427 -7.52 -3.37 -21.80
N LYS A 428 -8.33 -2.31 -21.82
CA LYS A 428 -8.92 -1.77 -23.07
C LYS A 428 -7.87 -1.21 -24.02
N TYR A 429 -6.71 -0.81 -23.49
CA TYR A 429 -5.54 -0.35 -24.24
C TYR A 429 -4.63 -1.51 -24.70
N GLU A 430 -4.99 -2.77 -24.44
CA GLU A 430 -4.30 -3.93 -25.03
C GLU A 430 -4.63 -4.11 -26.52
N ARG A 431 -5.83 -3.67 -26.92
CA ARG A 431 -6.46 -3.99 -28.23
C ARG A 431 -6.40 -2.85 -29.25
N VAL A 432 -5.83 -1.71 -28.85
CA VAL A 432 -5.57 -0.55 -29.72
C VAL A 432 -4.10 -0.61 -30.10
#